data_AF-A0A661CRC7-F1
#
_entry.id   AF-A0A661CRC7-F1
#
_cell.length_a   1.000
_cell.length_b   1.000
_cell.length_c   1.000
_cell.angle_alpha   90.00
_cell.angle_beta   90.00
_cell.angle_gamma   90.00
#
_symmetry.space_group_name_H-M   'P 1'
#
loop_
_entity.id
_entity.type
_entity.pdbx_description
1 polymer ?
#
loop_
_entity_poly.entity_id
_entity_poly.type
_entity_poly.pdbx_seq_one_letter_code
_entity_poly.pdbx_strand_id
1 'polypeptide(L)'
;KKEGPSTILGRDVYIHDMYDIRFREGSNSEYFKIHKYNQSVQVLAVVIEQYEGSVYNLEVMQDSSYTINSRPVHNCNWTSNSQGFYYLSYIEQAEKENRITNVPFDHSAPVETWWDIGVGDNTVIWFTQTMGKVVNVIDYYKNNNKGLGHYAKILQGKPYVYRSHNFPHDMANTEFGTGRTRYEMAEELFKGTRLNTIQKLSIEDGINAARIVLPSCYFDRSRCLDGLDALRNYHKQFDERLQEYKDKPVHDWSSDPADAFRYMAIGITLPKSRSFKNEFMKRTAKTMSTRSWQTS
;
A
#
# COMPACT_ATOMS: atom_id res chain seq x y z
N LYS A 1 13.55 9.10 40.61
CA LYS A 1 14.03 10.52 40.70
C LYS A 1 13.95 11.08 39.29
N LYS A 2 13.28 12.21 39.06
CA LYS A 2 13.37 12.90 37.77
C LYS A 2 14.74 13.53 37.67
N GLU A 3 15.51 13.13 36.67
CA GLU A 3 16.81 13.75 36.37
C GLU A 3 16.63 14.75 35.22
N GLY A 4 17.43 15.82 35.27
CA GLY A 4 17.33 16.92 34.30
C GLY A 4 17.81 16.51 32.89
N PRO A 5 17.91 17.49 31.97
CA PRO A 5 18.49 17.27 30.66
C PRO A 5 19.91 16.69 30.79
N SER A 6 20.19 15.64 30.03
CA SER A 6 21.47 14.93 30.02
C SER A 6 21.90 14.66 28.58
N THR A 7 23.19 14.53 28.33
CA THR A 7 23.72 14.24 26.99
C THR A 7 24.15 12.78 26.92
N ILE A 8 23.49 11.98 26.08
CA ILE A 8 23.84 10.57 25.84
C ILE A 8 24.34 10.42 24.40
N LEU A 9 25.57 9.93 24.24
CA LEU A 9 26.22 9.73 22.93
C LEU A 9 26.18 10.98 22.03
N GLY A 10 26.31 12.17 22.62
CA GLY A 10 26.32 13.45 21.92
C GLY A 10 24.94 14.02 21.56
N ARG A 11 23.85 13.43 22.06
CA ARG A 11 22.49 13.96 21.91
C ARG A 11 21.91 14.37 23.27
N ASP A 12 21.27 15.53 23.31
CA ASP A 12 20.56 16.00 24.50
C ASP A 12 19.22 15.28 24.64
N VAL A 13 18.98 14.71 25.82
CA VAL A 13 17.83 13.89 26.16
C VAL A 13 17.28 14.25 27.53
N TYR A 14 15.95 14.18 27.69
CA TYR A 14 15.27 14.38 28.96
C TYR A 14 15.00 13.02 29.62
N ILE A 15 15.63 12.78 30.77
CA ILE A 15 15.52 11.51 31.49
C ILE A 15 14.29 11.55 32.40
N HIS A 16 13.27 10.76 32.08
CA HIS A 16 12.10 10.61 32.94
C HIS A 16 12.11 9.26 33.65
N ASP A 17 11.90 9.35 34.98
CA ASP A 17 11.76 8.30 35.99
C ASP A 17 12.63 7.03 35.82
N MET A 18 13.65 6.93 36.68
CA MET A 18 14.42 5.70 36.92
C MET A 18 13.54 4.63 37.60
N TYR A 19 13.51 3.42 37.04
CA TYR A 19 12.87 2.25 37.66
C TYR A 19 13.94 1.23 38.06
N ASP A 20 13.92 0.78 39.32
CA ASP A 20 14.65 -0.41 39.75
C ASP A 20 13.85 -1.64 39.33
N ILE A 21 14.33 -2.34 38.32
CA ILE A 21 13.70 -3.58 37.84
C ILE A 21 14.34 -4.74 38.58
N ARG A 22 13.60 -5.37 39.51
CA ARG A 22 13.98 -6.65 40.13
C ARG A 22 13.05 -7.74 39.64
N PHE A 23 13.57 -8.71 38.91
CA PHE A 23 12.80 -9.90 38.52
C PHE A 23 13.09 -11.08 39.45
N ARG A 24 12.04 -11.84 39.77
CA ARG A 24 12.13 -13.15 40.42
C ARG A 24 12.05 -14.22 39.34
N GLU A 25 13.01 -15.12 39.33
CA GLU A 25 13.08 -16.27 38.42
C GLU A 25 11.85 -17.17 38.60
N GLY A 26 11.14 -17.46 37.49
CA GLY A 26 10.16 -18.53 37.45
C GLY A 26 8.83 -18.21 36.75
N SER A 27 8.83 -18.03 35.43
CA SER A 27 7.74 -18.51 34.56
C SER A 27 8.28 -18.76 33.15
N ASN A 28 8.47 -20.03 32.80
CA ASN A 28 8.72 -20.44 31.43
C ASN A 28 7.39 -20.38 30.66
N SER A 29 7.32 -19.48 29.68
CA SER A 29 6.20 -19.19 28.77
C SER A 29 5.02 -18.41 29.38
N GLU A 30 4.95 -17.12 29.04
CA GLU A 30 3.73 -16.32 29.22
C GLU A 30 3.19 -15.89 27.86
N TYR A 31 1.95 -16.28 27.58
CA TYR A 31 1.15 -15.75 26.48
C TYR A 31 0.73 -14.32 26.83
N PHE A 32 1.19 -13.33 26.08
CA PHE A 32 0.65 -11.98 26.22
C PHE A 32 -0.71 -11.88 25.52
N LYS A 33 -1.78 -11.64 26.30
CA LYS A 33 -3.09 -11.22 25.77
C LYS A 33 -3.14 -9.70 25.71
N ILE A 34 -3.14 -9.15 24.50
CA ILE A 34 -3.37 -7.72 24.29
C ILE A 34 -4.89 -7.48 24.42
N HIS A 35 -5.33 -7.09 25.61
CA HIS A 35 -6.75 -6.90 25.93
C HIS A 35 -7.48 -5.82 25.12
N LYS A 36 -6.75 -4.99 24.35
CA LYS A 36 -7.36 -3.99 23.46
C LYS A 36 -7.84 -4.56 22.11
N TYR A 37 -7.29 -5.71 21.66
CA TYR A 37 -7.53 -6.23 20.30
C TYR A 37 -7.86 -7.73 20.21
N ASN A 38 -7.93 -8.44 21.34
CA ASN A 38 -8.33 -9.85 21.41
C ASN A 38 -7.54 -10.79 20.46
N GLN A 39 -6.25 -10.49 20.24
CA GLN A 39 -5.32 -11.31 19.47
C GLN A 39 -4.23 -11.88 20.37
N SER A 40 -3.77 -13.08 20.03
CA SER A 40 -2.64 -13.76 20.66
C SER A 40 -1.55 -13.98 19.60
N VAL A 41 -0.37 -13.43 19.84
CA VAL A 41 0.81 -13.63 18.99
C VAL A 41 1.71 -14.65 19.67
N GLN A 42 2.20 -15.64 18.90
CA GLN A 42 3.16 -16.62 19.40
C GLN A 42 4.57 -16.11 19.17
N VAL A 43 5.31 -15.90 20.25
CA VAL A 43 6.70 -15.45 20.18
C VAL A 43 7.60 -16.67 19.97
N LEU A 44 8.36 -16.68 18.87
CA LEU A 44 9.21 -17.81 18.47
C LEU A 44 10.46 -17.96 19.32
N ALA A 45 11.02 -16.84 19.79
CA ALA A 45 12.09 -16.82 20.78
C ALA A 45 12.09 -15.45 21.46
N VAL A 46 12.10 -15.44 22.79
CA VAL A 46 12.44 -14.26 23.58
C VAL A 46 13.84 -14.52 24.11
N VAL A 47 14.79 -13.69 23.72
CA VAL A 47 16.09 -13.67 24.40
C VAL A 47 15.95 -12.66 25.53
N ILE A 48 15.83 -13.18 26.75
CA ILE A 48 15.85 -12.36 27.96
C ILE A 48 17.30 -12.41 28.47
N GLU A 49 18.03 -11.31 28.28
CA GLU A 49 19.32 -11.15 28.92
C GLU A 49 19.10 -10.58 30.33
N GLN A 50 19.69 -11.21 31.35
CA GLN A 50 19.67 -10.66 32.70
C GLN A 50 20.43 -9.33 32.69
N TYR A 51 19.74 -8.27 33.06
CA TYR A 51 20.31 -6.95 33.24
C TYR A 51 20.03 -6.48 34.67
N GLU A 52 21.10 -6.26 35.42
CA GLU A 52 21.07 -5.64 36.73
C GLU A 52 21.73 -4.28 36.61
N GLY A 53 20.92 -3.21 36.56
CA GLY A 53 21.39 -1.86 36.37
C GLY A 53 20.27 -0.86 36.12
N SER A 54 20.62 0.42 36.02
CA SER A 54 19.64 1.49 35.76
C SER A 54 19.21 1.47 34.29
N VAL A 55 17.91 1.59 34.04
CA VAL A 55 17.34 1.83 32.71
C VAL A 55 16.89 3.29 32.64
N TYR A 56 17.33 4.00 31.61
CA TYR A 56 16.93 5.39 31.38
C TYR A 56 15.92 5.45 30.24
N ASN A 57 14.71 5.91 30.52
CA ASN A 57 13.71 6.14 29.50
C ASN A 57 14.01 7.47 28.79
N LEU A 58 14.05 7.45 27.46
CA LEU A 58 14.34 8.59 26.61
C LEU A 58 13.10 8.91 25.78
N GLU A 59 12.59 10.12 25.96
CA GLU A 59 11.62 10.67 25.02
C GLU A 59 12.42 11.35 23.89
N VAL A 60 12.44 10.71 22.71
CA VAL A 60 12.93 11.35 21.48
C VAL A 60 11.73 11.65 20.60
N MET A 61 11.80 12.71 19.79
CA MET A 61 10.64 13.29 19.08
C MET A 61 9.83 12.29 18.21
N GLN A 62 10.37 11.11 17.88
CA GLN A 62 9.77 10.14 16.96
C GLN A 62 9.63 8.71 17.51
N ASP A 63 10.19 8.39 18.68
CA ASP A 63 10.06 7.06 19.30
C ASP A 63 10.22 7.14 20.83
N SER A 64 9.81 6.08 21.54
CA SER A 64 10.22 5.88 22.92
C SER A 64 11.47 5.03 22.89
N SER A 65 12.65 5.63 23.09
CA SER A 65 13.91 4.88 23.19
C SER A 65 14.28 4.72 24.66
N TYR A 66 15.08 3.72 25.00
CA TYR A 66 15.70 3.66 26.32
C TYR A 66 17.16 3.24 26.19
N THR A 67 17.96 3.51 27.21
CA THR A 67 19.37 3.08 27.23
C THR A 67 19.61 2.00 28.27
N ILE A 68 20.43 1.04 27.85
CA ILE A 68 21.01 -0.02 28.70
C ILE A 68 22.52 0.04 28.48
N ASN A 69 23.33 0.17 29.54
CA ASN A 69 24.80 0.24 29.45
C ASN A 69 25.34 1.26 28.42
N SER A 70 24.75 2.46 28.37
CA SER A 70 25.09 3.50 27.39
C SER A 70 24.91 3.10 25.92
N ARG A 71 24.13 2.04 25.65
CA ARG A 71 23.71 1.65 24.30
C ARG A 71 22.25 2.05 24.09
N PRO A 72 21.92 2.72 22.98
CA PRO A 72 20.54 3.07 22.65
C PRO A 72 19.79 1.82 22.20
N VAL A 73 18.63 1.57 22.81
CA VAL A 73 17.66 0.58 22.39
C VAL A 73 16.43 1.33 21.88
N HIS A 74 16.20 1.23 20.57
CA HIS A 74 15.07 1.87 19.90
C HIS A 74 13.83 1.01 20.05
N ASN A 75 12.82 1.50 20.77
CA ASN A 75 11.51 0.87 20.79
C ASN A 75 10.74 1.41 19.58
N CYS A 76 10.90 0.76 18.42
CA CYS A 76 10.09 1.05 17.26
C CYS A 76 8.62 0.74 17.59
N ASN A 77 7.85 1.76 17.97
CA ASN A 77 6.41 1.62 18.11
C ASN A 77 5.83 1.48 16.69
N TRP A 78 5.41 0.27 16.33
CA TRP A 78 4.99 -0.12 14.98
C TRP A 78 3.80 0.68 14.42
N THR A 79 3.14 1.50 15.22
CA THR A 79 1.94 2.27 14.82
C THR A 79 2.17 3.76 14.60
N SER A 80 3.38 4.29 14.76
CA SER A 80 3.61 5.74 14.83
C SER A 80 4.20 6.40 13.59
N ASN A 81 4.50 5.67 12.51
CA ASN A 81 5.20 6.22 11.33
C ASN A 81 4.30 6.45 10.11
N SER A 82 2.98 6.49 10.26
CA SER A 82 2.05 6.71 9.15
C SER A 82 1.81 8.19 8.79
N GLN A 83 2.38 9.14 9.53
CA GLN A 83 2.32 10.56 9.14
C GLN A 83 3.22 10.78 7.92
N GLY A 84 2.62 11.14 6.79
CA GLY A 84 3.32 11.41 5.53
C GLY A 84 3.18 10.31 4.47
N PHE A 85 2.90 9.06 4.82
CA PHE A 85 2.74 7.97 3.84
C PHE A 85 1.30 7.86 3.33
N TYR A 86 1.12 7.72 2.03
CA TYR A 86 -0.21 7.73 1.42
C TYR A 86 -0.97 6.40 1.58
N TYR A 87 -0.26 5.28 1.47
CA TYR A 87 -0.86 3.94 1.43
C TYR A 87 -0.38 2.99 2.53
N LEU A 88 0.63 3.36 3.33
CA LEU A 88 1.23 2.49 4.35
C LEU A 88 0.18 1.80 5.24
N SER A 89 -0.76 2.56 5.80
CA SER A 89 -1.82 2.02 6.66
C SER A 89 -2.75 1.02 5.95
N TYR A 90 -2.99 1.20 4.64
CA TYR A 90 -3.81 0.30 3.84
C TYR A 90 -3.09 -1.01 3.55
N ILE A 91 -1.77 -0.96 3.35
CA ILE A 91 -0.93 -2.15 3.16
C ILE A 91 -0.78 -2.92 4.47
N GLU A 92 -0.52 -2.24 5.59
CA GLU A 92 -0.51 -2.87 6.91
C GLU A 92 -1.85 -3.54 7.25
N GLN A 93 -2.96 -2.90 6.89
CA GLN A 93 -4.28 -3.49 7.04
C GLN A 93 -4.44 -4.71 6.13
N ALA A 94 -3.94 -4.66 4.90
CA ALA A 94 -3.97 -5.81 3.98
C ALA A 94 -3.17 -7.00 4.51
N GLU A 95 -2.05 -6.77 5.19
CA GLU A 95 -1.29 -7.82 5.88
C GLU A 95 -2.08 -8.43 7.03
N LYS A 96 -2.64 -7.59 7.90
CA LYS A 96 -3.46 -8.02 9.06
C LYS A 96 -4.69 -8.82 8.63
N GLU A 97 -5.28 -8.47 7.50
CA GLU A 97 -6.45 -9.12 6.92
C GLU A 97 -6.11 -10.33 6.04
N ASN A 98 -4.84 -10.74 5.96
CA ASN A 98 -4.35 -11.82 5.08
C ASN A 98 -4.68 -11.62 3.58
N ARG A 99 -4.82 -10.36 3.15
CA ARG A 99 -4.97 -9.99 1.73
C ARG A 99 -3.63 -10.01 0.99
N ILE A 100 -2.50 -9.98 1.70
CA ILE A 100 -1.16 -10.24 1.13
C ILE A 100 -0.79 -11.71 1.36
N THR A 101 -1.09 -12.53 0.35
CA THR A 101 -1.04 -13.99 0.45
C THR A 101 -0.55 -14.61 -0.85
N ASN A 102 -0.56 -15.94 -0.97
CA ASN A 102 -0.37 -16.60 -2.25
C ASN A 102 -1.64 -16.44 -3.09
N VAL A 103 -1.57 -15.70 -4.20
CA VAL A 103 -2.72 -15.42 -5.06
C VAL A 103 -2.48 -16.13 -6.40
N PRO A 104 -2.82 -17.43 -6.53
CA PRO A 104 -2.57 -18.17 -7.75
C PRO A 104 -3.34 -17.57 -8.92
N PHE A 105 -2.75 -17.68 -10.11
CA PHE A 105 -3.41 -17.28 -11.36
C PHE A 105 -4.62 -18.17 -11.62
N ASP A 106 -5.80 -17.56 -11.78
CA ASP A 106 -7.02 -18.28 -12.14
C ASP A 106 -7.16 -18.36 -13.67
N HIS A 107 -7.06 -19.57 -14.23
CA HIS A 107 -7.17 -19.81 -15.67
C HIS A 107 -8.55 -19.46 -16.25
N SER A 108 -9.59 -19.34 -15.41
CA SER A 108 -10.95 -18.99 -15.84
C SER A 108 -11.16 -17.48 -16.03
N ALA A 109 -10.26 -16.66 -15.47
CA ALA A 109 -10.35 -15.21 -15.53
C ALA A 109 -9.22 -14.62 -16.38
N PRO A 110 -9.51 -13.77 -17.37
CA PRO A 110 -8.45 -13.12 -18.13
C PRO A 110 -7.79 -12.00 -17.32
N VAL A 111 -6.53 -11.71 -17.62
CA VAL A 111 -5.68 -10.74 -16.93
C VAL A 111 -5.77 -9.37 -17.58
N GLU A 112 -5.93 -8.34 -16.77
CA GLU A 112 -5.82 -6.95 -17.17
C GLU A 112 -4.47 -6.40 -16.71
N THR A 113 -3.81 -5.64 -17.58
CA THR A 113 -2.52 -5.00 -17.24
C THR A 113 -2.65 -3.50 -17.14
N TRP A 114 -1.90 -2.92 -16.22
CA TRP A 114 -1.95 -1.48 -15.90
C TRP A 114 -0.54 -0.93 -15.91
N TRP A 115 -0.32 0.02 -16.80
CA TRP A 115 1.02 0.49 -17.13
C TRP A 115 1.25 1.89 -16.60
N ASP A 116 2.48 2.13 -16.15
CA ASP A 116 3.07 3.46 -16.11
C ASP A 116 4.33 3.45 -16.97
N ILE A 117 4.45 4.45 -17.85
CA ILE A 117 5.48 4.50 -18.89
C ILE A 117 6.17 5.85 -18.79
N GLY A 118 7.32 5.86 -18.12
CA GLY A 118 8.20 7.02 -18.12
C GLY A 118 9.04 7.13 -19.40
N VAL A 119 9.15 8.34 -19.96
CA VAL A 119 10.01 8.61 -21.12
C VAL A 119 11.46 8.75 -20.63
N GLY A 120 12.27 7.69 -20.77
CA GLY A 120 13.64 7.65 -20.25
C GLY A 120 13.77 7.18 -18.81
N ASP A 121 12.65 6.76 -18.19
CA ASP A 121 12.58 6.29 -16.81
C ASP A 121 12.15 4.82 -16.72
N ASN A 122 11.64 4.43 -15.56
CA ASN A 122 11.09 3.11 -15.29
C ASN A 122 9.75 2.93 -16.02
N THR A 123 9.50 1.71 -16.50
CA THR A 123 8.17 1.25 -16.88
C THR A 123 7.71 0.23 -15.85
N VAL A 124 6.48 0.42 -15.38
CA VAL A 124 5.87 -0.46 -14.39
C VAL A 124 4.59 -1.07 -14.94
N ILE A 125 4.37 -2.34 -14.64
CA ILE A 125 3.20 -3.10 -15.07
C ILE A 125 2.63 -3.86 -13.86
N TRP A 126 1.39 -3.57 -13.52
CA TRP A 126 0.59 -4.36 -12.60
C TRP A 126 -0.30 -5.34 -13.36
N PHE A 127 -0.40 -6.58 -12.87
CA PHE A 127 -1.24 -7.63 -13.46
C PHE A 127 -2.38 -7.97 -12.51
N THR A 128 -3.61 -7.89 -13.00
CA THR A 128 -4.79 -8.07 -12.15
C THR A 128 -5.84 -8.97 -12.76
N GLN A 129 -6.60 -9.64 -11.90
CA GLN A 129 -7.82 -10.38 -12.24
C GLN A 129 -8.96 -9.84 -11.37
N THR A 130 -9.90 -9.15 -12.01
CA THR A 130 -11.08 -8.61 -11.33
C THR A 130 -12.16 -9.67 -11.22
N MET A 131 -12.44 -10.13 -9.99
CA MET A 131 -13.47 -11.13 -9.68
C MET A 131 -14.60 -10.49 -8.88
N GLY A 132 -15.59 -9.94 -9.59
CA GLY A 132 -16.71 -9.25 -8.96
C GLY A 132 -16.25 -7.99 -8.22
N LYS A 133 -16.24 -8.03 -6.88
CA LYS A 133 -15.78 -6.92 -6.03
C LYS A 133 -14.31 -7.03 -5.62
N VAL A 134 -13.69 -8.18 -5.85
CA VAL A 134 -12.32 -8.46 -5.43
C VAL A 134 -11.37 -8.25 -6.61
N VAL A 135 -10.21 -7.66 -6.32
CA VAL A 135 -9.15 -7.43 -7.30
C VAL A 135 -7.95 -8.27 -6.90
N ASN A 136 -7.69 -9.34 -7.63
CA ASN A 136 -6.50 -10.16 -7.40
C ASN A 136 -5.34 -9.55 -8.18
N VAL A 137 -4.39 -8.94 -7.49
CA VAL A 137 -3.12 -8.47 -8.03
C VAL A 137 -2.15 -9.64 -8.00
N ILE A 138 -1.99 -10.27 -9.17
CA ILE A 138 -1.31 -11.57 -9.28
C ILE A 138 0.18 -11.44 -9.59
N ASP A 139 0.61 -10.30 -10.14
CA ASP A 139 1.98 -10.14 -10.60
C ASP A 139 2.34 -8.66 -10.71
N TYR A 140 3.63 -8.38 -10.68
CA TYR A 140 4.20 -7.06 -10.79
C TYR A 140 5.50 -7.14 -11.60
N TYR A 141 5.69 -6.18 -12.51
CA TYR A 141 6.91 -6.09 -13.30
C TYR A 141 7.38 -4.65 -13.41
N LYS A 142 8.65 -4.41 -13.11
CA LYS A 142 9.31 -3.12 -13.29
C LYS A 142 10.63 -3.32 -14.02
N ASN A 143 10.92 -2.45 -14.99
CA ASN A 143 12.23 -2.38 -15.63
C ASN A 143 12.49 -0.95 -16.14
N ASN A 144 13.75 -0.64 -16.46
CA ASN A 144 14.15 0.69 -16.93
C ASN A 144 14.78 0.65 -18.33
N ASN A 145 14.65 1.75 -19.07
CA ASN A 145 15.34 1.94 -20.35
C ASN A 145 15.15 0.81 -21.38
N LYS A 146 13.95 0.23 -21.45
CA LYS A 146 13.56 -0.76 -22.47
C LYS A 146 12.41 -0.22 -23.32
N GLY A 147 12.42 -0.56 -24.61
CA GLY A 147 11.31 -0.26 -25.52
C GLY A 147 10.13 -1.23 -25.37
N LEU A 148 8.99 -0.89 -25.99
CA LEU A 148 7.75 -1.68 -25.91
C LEU A 148 7.93 -3.15 -26.35
N GLY A 149 8.79 -3.44 -27.34
CA GLY A 149 9.06 -4.80 -27.79
C GLY A 149 9.64 -5.73 -26.72
N HIS A 150 10.44 -5.20 -25.78
CA HIS A 150 10.94 -5.97 -24.63
C HIS A 150 9.78 -6.39 -23.72
N TYR A 151 8.90 -5.45 -23.37
CA TYR A 151 7.75 -5.73 -22.53
C TYR A 151 6.78 -6.68 -23.20
N ALA A 152 6.52 -6.53 -24.50
CA ALA A 152 5.71 -7.47 -25.27
C ALA A 152 6.26 -8.91 -25.17
N LYS A 153 7.58 -9.10 -25.28
CA LYS A 153 8.23 -10.40 -25.10
C LYS A 153 8.05 -10.96 -23.69
N ILE A 154 8.20 -10.12 -22.66
CA ILE A 154 7.98 -10.54 -21.26
C ILE A 154 6.53 -10.97 -21.04
N LEU A 155 5.56 -10.22 -21.59
CA LEU A 155 4.14 -10.55 -21.50
C LEU A 155 3.82 -11.86 -22.22
N GLN A 156 4.32 -12.06 -23.44
CA GLN A 156 4.14 -13.30 -24.19
C GLN A 156 4.78 -14.52 -23.51
N GLY A 157 5.84 -14.32 -22.72
CA GLY A 157 6.50 -15.38 -21.95
C GLY A 157 5.76 -15.78 -20.67
N LYS A 158 4.75 -15.02 -20.23
CA LYS A 158 3.96 -15.33 -19.03
C LYS A 158 2.77 -16.24 -19.40
N PRO A 159 2.33 -17.13 -18.49
CA PRO A 159 1.24 -18.10 -18.76
C PRO A 159 -0.17 -17.46 -18.74
N TYR A 160 -0.27 -16.15 -18.95
CA TYR A 160 -1.50 -15.39 -18.75
C TYR A 160 -2.26 -15.17 -20.05
N VAL A 161 -3.60 -15.18 -19.97
CA VAL A 161 -4.47 -14.77 -21.07
C VAL A 161 -4.91 -13.33 -20.83
N TYR A 162 -4.52 -12.41 -21.69
CA TYR A 162 -4.78 -10.98 -21.51
C TYR A 162 -6.14 -10.56 -22.06
N ARG A 163 -6.94 -9.88 -21.23
CA ARG A 163 -8.17 -9.19 -21.67
C ARG A 163 -7.83 -7.85 -22.32
N SER A 164 -7.04 -7.05 -21.62
CA SER A 164 -6.70 -5.70 -22.05
C SER A 164 -5.38 -5.19 -21.48
N HIS A 165 -4.75 -4.30 -22.24
CA HIS A 165 -3.65 -3.48 -21.79
C HIS A 165 -4.13 -2.04 -21.62
N ASN A 166 -4.06 -1.54 -20.39
CA ASN A 166 -4.51 -0.21 -20.03
C ASN A 166 -3.30 0.69 -19.84
N PHE A 167 -3.15 1.63 -20.76
CA PHE A 167 -2.02 2.52 -20.84
C PHE A 167 -2.37 3.93 -20.33
N PRO A 168 -1.38 4.70 -19.85
CA PRO A 168 -1.61 6.08 -19.48
C PRO A 168 -1.91 6.93 -20.72
N HIS A 169 -2.60 8.05 -20.51
CA HIS A 169 -2.89 9.04 -21.56
C HIS A 169 -1.67 9.56 -22.33
N ASP A 170 -0.46 9.45 -21.76
CA ASP A 170 0.78 10.02 -22.32
C ASP A 170 1.44 9.13 -23.41
N MET A 171 0.80 8.03 -23.80
CA MET A 171 1.22 7.14 -24.90
C MET A 171 1.15 7.77 -26.30
N ALA A 172 0.50 8.93 -26.44
CA ALA A 172 0.36 9.61 -27.72
C ALA A 172 1.64 10.35 -28.16
N ASN A 173 2.66 10.46 -27.30
CA ASN A 173 3.91 11.12 -27.66
C ASN A 173 4.76 10.21 -28.56
N THR A 174 5.17 10.76 -29.71
CA THR A 174 6.00 10.10 -30.71
C THR A 174 7.33 9.62 -30.11
N GLU A 175 7.74 8.39 -30.42
CA GLU A 175 9.08 7.92 -30.04
C GLU A 175 10.15 8.67 -30.85
N PHE A 176 11.16 9.24 -30.16
CA PHE A 176 12.34 9.79 -30.80
C PHE A 176 13.15 8.65 -31.45
N GLY A 177 12.88 8.39 -32.73
CA GLY A 177 13.68 7.48 -33.56
C GLY A 177 12.90 6.77 -34.66
N THR A 178 11.64 6.38 -34.41
CA THR A 178 10.84 5.57 -35.35
C THR A 178 9.77 6.36 -36.11
N GLY A 179 9.45 7.58 -35.65
CA GLY A 179 8.41 8.44 -36.25
C GLY A 179 6.98 7.92 -36.07
N ARG A 180 6.79 6.79 -35.36
CA ARG A 180 5.50 6.22 -34.97
C ARG A 180 5.17 6.61 -33.53
N THR A 181 3.89 6.73 -33.23
CA THR A 181 3.42 6.89 -31.85
C THR A 181 3.60 5.58 -31.09
N ARG A 182 3.87 5.66 -29.78
CA ARG A 182 3.96 4.45 -28.93
C ARG A 182 2.67 3.62 -28.96
N TYR A 183 1.54 4.30 -29.14
CA TYR A 183 0.24 3.66 -29.30
C TYR A 183 0.16 2.80 -30.56
N GLU A 184 0.60 3.28 -31.73
CA GLU A 184 0.63 2.50 -32.97
C GLU A 184 1.53 1.27 -32.85
N MET A 185 2.68 1.40 -32.18
CA MET A 185 3.55 0.26 -31.91
C MET A 185 2.89 -0.76 -30.98
N ALA A 186 2.17 -0.30 -29.96
CA ALA A 186 1.40 -1.17 -29.07
C ALA A 186 0.27 -1.90 -29.82
N GLU A 187 -0.44 -1.24 -30.73
CA GLU A 187 -1.46 -1.87 -31.58
C GLU A 187 -0.88 -2.99 -32.45
N GLU A 188 0.32 -2.80 -33.00
CA GLU A 188 1.00 -3.82 -33.79
C GLU A 188 1.47 -5.00 -32.93
N LEU A 189 2.08 -4.73 -31.77
CA LEU A 189 2.65 -5.75 -30.88
C LEU A 189 1.59 -6.57 -30.12
N PHE A 190 0.48 -5.93 -29.74
CA PHE A 190 -0.58 -6.53 -28.93
C PHE A 190 -1.83 -6.86 -29.76
N LYS A 191 -1.67 -7.03 -31.07
CA LYS A 191 -2.75 -7.31 -32.01
C LYS A 191 -3.65 -8.45 -31.52
N GLY A 192 -4.95 -8.16 -31.41
CA GLY A 192 -5.96 -9.12 -30.93
C GLY A 192 -6.30 -9.01 -29.45
N THR A 193 -5.60 -8.16 -28.69
CA THR A 193 -6.00 -7.78 -27.32
C THR A 193 -6.53 -6.35 -27.30
N ARG A 194 -7.37 -6.03 -26.32
CA ARG A 194 -7.96 -4.69 -26.21
C ARG A 194 -6.95 -3.71 -25.64
N LEU A 195 -6.71 -2.61 -26.33
CA LEU A 195 -5.93 -1.49 -25.80
C LEU A 195 -6.87 -0.41 -25.29
N ASN A 196 -6.63 0.07 -24.07
CA ASN A 196 -7.39 1.17 -23.48
C ASN A 196 -6.42 2.27 -23.04
N THR A 197 -6.88 3.50 -23.17
CA THR A 197 -6.18 4.68 -22.64
C THR A 197 -6.92 5.18 -21.42
N ILE A 198 -6.21 5.27 -20.29
CA ILE A 198 -6.78 5.71 -19.01
C ILE A 198 -6.83 7.23 -18.99
N GLN A 199 -7.96 7.79 -18.53
CA GLN A 199 -8.14 9.23 -18.41
C GLN A 199 -7.08 9.87 -17.49
N LYS A 200 -6.60 11.05 -17.88
CA LYS A 200 -5.75 11.87 -17.01
C LYS A 200 -6.59 12.45 -15.89
N LEU A 201 -6.32 12.05 -14.65
CA LEU A 201 -6.84 12.70 -13.45
C LEU A 201 -5.72 13.42 -12.70
N SER A 202 -6.12 14.30 -11.79
CA SER A 202 -5.19 14.94 -10.86
C SER A 202 -4.45 13.89 -10.02
N ILE A 203 -3.29 14.25 -9.48
CA ILE A 203 -2.52 13.35 -8.62
C ILE A 203 -3.36 12.96 -7.39
N GLU A 204 -3.99 13.96 -6.77
CA GLU A 204 -4.83 13.78 -5.59
C GLU A 204 -6.06 12.88 -5.85
N ASP A 205 -6.78 13.10 -6.94
CA ASP A 205 -7.97 12.31 -7.26
C ASP A 205 -7.61 10.84 -7.49
N GLY A 206 -6.49 10.58 -8.18
CA GLY A 206 -6.05 9.20 -8.34
C GLY A 206 -5.54 8.58 -7.04
N ILE A 207 -4.91 9.34 -6.13
CA ILE A 207 -4.53 8.82 -4.80
C ILE A 207 -5.80 8.41 -4.04
N ASN A 208 -6.85 9.23 -4.11
CA ASN A 208 -8.13 8.92 -3.49
C ASN A 208 -8.81 7.71 -4.15
N ALA A 209 -8.73 7.56 -5.47
CA ALA A 209 -9.18 6.36 -6.17
C ALA A 209 -8.43 5.10 -5.69
N ALA A 210 -7.10 5.17 -5.57
CA ALA A 210 -6.29 4.08 -5.05
C ALA A 210 -6.68 3.69 -3.62
N ARG A 211 -6.95 4.67 -2.74
CA ARG A 211 -7.45 4.43 -1.37
C ARG A 211 -8.80 3.71 -1.33
N ILE A 212 -9.67 3.95 -2.30
CA ILE A 212 -10.97 3.27 -2.41
C ILE A 212 -10.79 1.83 -2.88
N VAL A 213 -9.82 1.56 -3.75
CA VAL A 213 -9.60 0.24 -4.37
C VAL A 213 -8.75 -0.68 -3.51
N LEU A 214 -7.74 -0.15 -2.79
CA LEU A 214 -6.80 -0.91 -1.96
C LEU A 214 -7.47 -1.91 -0.98
N PRO A 215 -8.57 -1.57 -0.29
CA PRO A 215 -9.28 -2.52 0.58
C PRO A 215 -9.87 -3.73 -0.15
N SER A 216 -10.12 -3.60 -1.46
CA SER A 216 -10.67 -4.68 -2.30
C SER A 216 -9.57 -5.51 -2.98
N CYS A 217 -8.31 -5.12 -2.83
CA CYS A 217 -7.17 -5.79 -3.46
C CYS A 217 -6.61 -6.92 -2.59
N TYR A 218 -6.28 -8.03 -3.25
CA TYR A 218 -5.47 -9.14 -2.74
C TYR A 218 -4.19 -9.17 -3.55
N PHE A 219 -3.05 -9.22 -2.88
CA PHE A 219 -1.74 -9.15 -3.52
C PHE A 219 -1.00 -10.47 -3.35
N ASP A 220 -0.39 -10.93 -4.44
CA ASP A 220 0.54 -12.04 -4.41
C ASP A 220 1.81 -11.66 -3.63
N ARG A 221 2.11 -12.38 -2.55
CA ARG A 221 3.19 -12.02 -1.63
C ARG A 221 4.57 -12.02 -2.30
N SER A 222 4.84 -12.97 -3.20
CA SER A 222 6.17 -13.13 -3.79
C SER A 222 6.31 -12.31 -5.06
N ARG A 223 5.33 -12.38 -5.98
CA ARG A 223 5.41 -11.68 -7.27
C ARG A 223 5.18 -10.18 -7.15
N CYS A 224 4.44 -9.71 -6.14
CA CYS A 224 4.18 -8.29 -5.93
C CYS A 224 5.07 -7.65 -4.85
N LEU A 225 6.13 -8.31 -4.36
CA LEU A 225 6.94 -7.81 -3.25
C LEU A 225 7.48 -6.40 -3.49
N ASP A 226 8.19 -6.19 -4.60
CA ASP A 226 8.79 -4.88 -4.94
C ASP A 226 7.74 -3.79 -5.10
N GLY A 227 6.60 -4.13 -5.70
CA GLY A 227 5.48 -3.21 -5.85
C GLY A 227 4.79 -2.87 -4.52
N LEU A 228 4.66 -3.85 -3.62
CA LEU A 228 4.15 -3.65 -2.27
C LEU A 228 5.08 -2.76 -1.45
N ASP A 229 6.40 -2.96 -1.55
CA ASP A 229 7.40 -2.10 -0.91
C ASP A 229 7.32 -0.67 -1.41
N ALA A 230 7.11 -0.47 -2.71
CA ALA A 230 6.87 0.86 -3.26
C ALA A 230 5.58 1.49 -2.69
N LEU A 231 4.47 0.74 -2.64
CA LEU A 231 3.23 1.25 -2.05
C LEU A 231 3.39 1.60 -0.56
N ARG A 232 4.17 0.84 0.21
CA ARG A 232 4.49 1.14 1.62
C ARG A 232 5.26 2.45 1.77
N ASN A 233 6.21 2.72 0.86
CA ASN A 233 7.13 3.86 0.95
C ASN A 233 6.64 5.13 0.23
N TYR A 234 5.51 5.08 -0.46
CA TYR A 234 4.97 6.24 -1.16
C TYR A 234 4.49 7.33 -0.20
N HIS A 235 5.15 8.50 -0.21
CA HIS A 235 5.02 9.53 0.82
C HIS A 235 4.97 10.97 0.29
N LYS A 236 4.50 11.86 1.17
CA LYS A 236 4.47 13.32 1.00
C LYS A 236 5.86 13.91 1.20
N GLN A 237 6.17 14.95 0.45
CA GLN A 237 7.37 15.73 0.70
C GLN A 237 7.24 16.46 2.05
N PHE A 238 8.19 16.24 2.95
CA PHE A 238 8.27 16.96 4.23
C PHE A 238 9.09 18.24 4.06
N ASP A 239 8.58 19.37 4.54
CA ASP A 239 9.31 20.63 4.61
C ASP A 239 9.93 20.81 6.01
N GLU A 240 11.22 20.55 6.14
CA GLU A 240 11.93 20.64 7.44
C GLU A 240 11.90 22.05 8.02
N ARG A 241 11.78 23.09 7.19
CA ARG A 241 11.78 24.49 7.67
C ARG A 241 10.42 24.89 8.24
N LEU A 242 9.34 24.43 7.62
CA LEU A 242 7.97 24.71 8.07
C LEU A 242 7.42 23.63 9.01
N GLN A 243 8.12 22.51 9.17
CA GLN A 243 7.66 21.33 9.93
C GLN A 243 6.29 20.82 9.45
N GLU A 244 6.05 20.92 8.14
CA GLU A 244 4.76 20.60 7.50
C GLU A 244 4.95 19.72 6.26
N TYR A 245 3.98 18.86 5.96
CA TYR A 245 3.96 18.09 4.72
C TYR A 245 3.38 18.91 3.58
N LYS A 246 4.06 18.91 2.44
CA LYS A 246 3.52 19.48 1.21
C LYS A 246 2.44 18.58 0.62
N ASP A 247 1.58 19.18 -0.19
CA ASP A 247 0.50 18.46 -0.89
C ASP A 247 1.02 17.55 -2.02
N LYS A 248 2.27 17.73 -2.44
CA LYS A 248 2.87 16.93 -3.51
C LYS A 248 3.55 15.68 -2.98
N PRO A 249 3.34 14.52 -3.63
CA PRO A 249 4.13 13.33 -3.34
C PRO A 249 5.60 13.54 -3.73
N VAL A 250 6.49 12.82 -3.05
CA VAL A 250 7.89 12.71 -3.47
C VAL A 250 7.96 11.86 -4.74
N HIS A 251 8.75 12.31 -5.71
CA HIS A 251 9.05 11.54 -6.91
C HIS A 251 10.38 10.80 -6.70
N ASP A 252 10.30 9.61 -6.13
CA ASP A 252 11.41 8.70 -5.89
C ASP A 252 11.13 7.33 -6.51
N TRP A 253 11.90 6.29 -6.16
CA TRP A 253 11.71 4.93 -6.69
C TRP A 253 10.31 4.34 -6.44
N SER A 254 9.55 4.89 -5.47
CA SER A 254 8.21 4.44 -5.08
C SER A 254 7.09 5.14 -5.85
N SER A 255 7.38 6.22 -6.58
CA SER A 255 6.39 6.98 -7.33
C SER A 255 5.86 6.23 -8.54
N ASP A 256 6.73 5.70 -9.42
CA ASP A 256 6.30 5.00 -10.65
C ASP A 256 5.36 3.81 -10.34
N PRO A 257 5.67 2.95 -9.34
CA PRO A 257 4.75 1.86 -9.00
C PRO A 257 3.44 2.34 -8.40
N ALA A 258 3.47 3.43 -7.62
CA ALA A 258 2.29 4.06 -7.06
C ALA A 258 1.42 4.75 -8.12
N ASP A 259 2.03 5.36 -9.14
CA ASP A 259 1.32 5.99 -10.26
C ASP A 259 0.68 4.94 -11.18
N ALA A 260 1.39 3.84 -11.48
CA ALA A 260 0.81 2.69 -12.18
C ALA A 260 -0.41 2.11 -11.44
N PHE A 261 -0.31 2.01 -10.11
CA PHE A 261 -1.42 1.54 -9.27
C PHE A 261 -2.57 2.54 -9.23
N ARG A 262 -2.27 3.83 -9.28
CA ARG A 262 -3.25 4.91 -9.41
C ARG A 262 -4.05 4.79 -10.69
N TYR A 263 -3.37 4.55 -11.81
CA TYR A 263 -4.01 4.31 -13.10
C TYR A 263 -4.91 3.07 -13.08
N MET A 264 -4.43 1.98 -12.45
CA MET A 264 -5.27 0.81 -12.17
C MET A 264 -6.54 1.21 -11.42
N ALA A 265 -6.42 1.95 -10.32
CA ALA A 265 -7.57 2.32 -9.50
C ALA A 265 -8.58 3.23 -10.23
N ILE A 266 -8.12 4.03 -11.19
CA ILE A 266 -8.98 4.88 -12.03
C ILE A 266 -9.70 4.05 -13.09
N GLY A 267 -8.99 3.13 -13.74
CA GLY A 267 -9.55 2.33 -14.83
C GLY A 267 -10.40 1.15 -14.37
N ILE A 268 -10.19 0.65 -13.15
CA ILE A 268 -10.93 -0.49 -12.63
C ILE A 268 -12.37 -0.09 -12.28
N THR A 269 -13.33 -0.86 -12.77
CA THR A 269 -14.74 -0.65 -12.46
C THR A 269 -15.17 -1.66 -11.40
N LEU A 270 -15.16 -1.26 -10.13
CA LEU A 270 -15.72 -2.09 -9.06
C LEU A 270 -17.25 -1.94 -9.02
N PRO A 271 -18.02 -3.05 -8.95
CA PRO A 271 -19.47 -2.98 -8.84
C PRO A 271 -19.86 -2.31 -7.51
N LYS A 272 -20.57 -1.18 -7.60
CA LYS A 272 -21.00 -0.40 -6.42
C LYS A 272 -21.76 -1.29 -5.43
N SER A 273 -21.32 -1.27 -4.16
CA SER A 273 -22.13 -1.77 -3.05
C SER A 273 -23.48 -1.03 -3.06
N ARG A 274 -24.57 -1.75 -3.31
CA ARG A 274 -25.91 -1.17 -3.12
C ARG A 274 -26.07 -0.85 -1.64
N SER A 275 -26.10 0.44 -1.30
CA SER A 275 -26.39 0.89 0.06
C SER A 275 -27.75 0.35 0.50
N PHE A 276 -27.77 -0.38 1.63
CA PHE A 276 -29.00 -0.89 2.26
C PHE A 276 -30.03 0.22 2.51
N LYS A 277 -29.58 1.47 2.74
CA LYS A 277 -30.47 2.63 2.90
C LYS A 277 -31.35 2.87 1.67
N ASN A 278 -30.83 2.66 0.45
CA ASN A 278 -31.61 2.88 -0.78
C ASN A 278 -32.67 1.81 -0.99
N GLU A 279 -32.44 0.59 -0.53
CA GLU A 279 -33.42 -0.50 -0.58
C GLU A 279 -34.49 -0.34 0.50
N PHE A 280 -34.09 0.07 1.71
CA PHE A 280 -35.03 0.40 2.78
C PHE A 280 -35.93 1.57 2.38
N MET A 281 -35.37 2.68 1.87
CA MET A 281 -36.14 3.83 1.40
C MET A 281 -37.09 3.46 0.25
N LYS A 282 -36.67 2.62 -0.71
CA LYS A 282 -37.54 2.13 -1.79
C LYS A 282 -38.66 1.21 -1.28
N ARG A 283 -38.38 0.35 -0.31
CA ARG A 283 -39.40 -0.50 0.33
C ARG A 283 -40.40 0.33 1.13
N THR A 284 -39.94 1.28 1.93
CA THR A 284 -40.80 2.17 2.73
C THR A 284 -41.67 3.07 1.85
N ALA A 285 -41.13 3.63 0.76
CA ALA A 285 -41.89 4.41 -0.21
C ALA A 285 -43.00 3.58 -0.90
N LYS A 286 -42.72 2.30 -1.19
CA LYS A 286 -43.71 1.39 -1.79
C LYS A 286 -44.83 1.04 -0.81
N THR A 287 -44.51 0.86 0.48
CA THR A 287 -45.49 0.56 1.53
C THR A 287 -46.38 1.77 1.89
N MET A 288 -45.85 3.00 1.80
CA MET A 288 -46.65 4.22 2.02
C MET A 288 -47.64 4.50 0.88
N SER A 289 -47.27 4.18 -0.37
CA SER A 289 -48.16 4.32 -1.54
C SER A 289 -49.38 3.39 -1.50
N THR A 290 -49.32 2.26 -0.79
CA THR A 290 -50.43 1.29 -0.73
C THR A 290 -51.40 1.54 0.42
N ARG A 291 -51.07 2.39 1.40
CA ARG A 291 -51.95 2.69 2.55
C ARG A 291 -52.96 3.82 2.32
N SER A 292 -52.84 4.56 1.22
CA SER A 292 -53.73 5.68 0.89
C SER A 292 -55.03 5.29 0.16
N TRP A 293 -55.28 4.00 -0.08
CA TRP A 293 -56.42 3.50 -0.85
C TRP A 293 -57.46 2.71 -0.03
N GLN A 294 -57.35 2.67 1.30
CA GLN A 294 -58.19 1.83 2.18
C GLN A 294 -59.07 2.60 3.18
N THR A 295 -59.26 3.90 3.01
CA THR A 295 -60.23 4.67 3.81
C THR A 295 -61.06 5.59 2.91
N SER A 296 -62.11 5.02 2.33
CA SER A 296 -63.35 5.69 1.89
C SER A 296 -64.47 4.66 1.85
#